data_AF-A0A534U8U8-F1
#
_entry.id   AF-A0A534U8U8-F1
#
_cell.length_a   1.000
_cell.length_b   1.000
_cell.length_c   1.000
_cell.angle_alpha   90.00
_cell.angle_beta   90.00
_cell.angle_gamma   90.00
#
_symmetry.space_group_name_H-M   'P 1'
#
loop_
_entity.id
_entity.type
_entity.pdbx_description
1 polymer ?
#
loop_
_entity_poly.entity_id
_entity_poly.type
_entity_poly.pdbx_seq_one_letter_code
_entity_poly.pdbx_strand_id
1 'polypeptide(L)'
;MLRHNLAFKVTLLIVSILIAGFGTLLVLNIRQETQALVVKNQETARILASSVVETIEIGMLRVRPDIVRRLVQQLKTELKDVRRIGVYRRNGVEAFADLETLEEVNRKVHLDPELVKSISAMSRAPGPPNKNPLFRRAVETILPEQIYESIDGARVLTLFQPLRNLKECQACHGTDHEVRGVLQISLGLEKLDAQILAARNRQILVALVTIVAVTVTLLIAMGRLVLQPVARVAAAARRIGDGDFETRVPVGSRDEIGQLGTVINDMTGRLKMAYGELAAKNKTLDETLHNLQDSMKRVELLEQLKDELSKFVPDSVKRMLEQNPEATELEQREKDVSAIFLDIAGYTRLSEQMDTRQVNRLLQRYFSSFLEIIHDYQGDVNETAGDGLMVIFQNDRSSTEHALNAIRSALAIQRQVEELNQEFAGVFQPVLLHMGINSGPALVGASKLTSSAGPRWIFTALGPVINVAARMAGEATGGEILMTSSTAERVKGHFVLERLGERRLKNVADLVQVYRLIQPGVYDRVVQGG
;
A
#
# COMPACT_ATOMS: atom_id res chain seq x y z
N MET A 1 3.24 -22.17 17.07
CA MET A 1 4.15 -22.44 15.92
C MET A 1 5.37 -21.55 16.03
N LEU A 2 6.51 -22.07 16.49
CA LEU A 2 7.76 -21.30 16.55
C LEU A 2 8.19 -20.91 15.13
N ARG A 3 8.07 -19.62 14.78
CA ARG A 3 8.69 -19.06 13.57
C ARG A 3 10.20 -19.08 13.77
N HIS A 4 10.83 -20.17 13.34
CA HIS A 4 12.28 -20.29 13.36
C HIS A 4 12.89 -19.31 12.36
N ASN A 5 13.81 -18.45 12.83
CA ASN A 5 14.56 -17.51 12.00
C ASN A 5 15.30 -18.24 10.88
N LEU A 6 15.48 -17.57 9.72
CA LEU A 6 16.18 -18.13 8.56
C LEU A 6 17.53 -18.76 8.92
N ALA A 7 18.26 -18.13 9.85
CA ALA A 7 19.52 -18.63 10.41
C ALA A 7 19.42 -20.06 10.95
N PHE A 8 18.36 -20.35 11.70
CA PHE A 8 18.15 -21.68 12.29
C PHE A 8 17.90 -22.74 11.22
N LYS A 9 17.06 -22.42 10.22
CA LYS A 9 16.75 -23.35 9.11
C LYS A 9 18.00 -23.70 8.30
N VAL A 10 18.81 -22.69 7.98
CA VAL A 10 20.06 -22.86 7.22
C VAL A 10 21.07 -23.66 8.04
N THR A 11 21.21 -23.37 9.34
CA THR A 11 22.11 -24.11 10.24
C THR A 11 21.72 -25.59 10.31
N LEU A 12 20.43 -25.87 10.51
CA LEU A 12 19.92 -27.24 10.56
C LEU A 12 20.20 -28.01 9.27
N LEU A 13 20.02 -27.36 8.11
CA LEU A 13 20.30 -27.97 6.81
C LEU A 13 21.79 -28.28 6.63
N ILE A 14 22.67 -27.32 6.93
CA ILE A 14 24.14 -27.49 6.82
C ILE A 14 24.60 -28.64 7.72
N VAL A 15 24.19 -28.64 8.98
CA VAL A 15 24.57 -29.68 9.94
C VAL A 15 24.06 -31.05 9.49
N SER A 16 22.83 -31.14 8.98
CA SER A 16 22.27 -32.41 8.48
C SER A 16 23.06 -32.97 7.30
N ILE A 17 23.42 -32.11 6.32
CA ILE A 17 24.22 -32.51 5.16
C ILE A 17 25.64 -32.92 5.58
N LEU A 18 26.26 -32.17 6.49
CA LEU A 18 27.60 -32.50 7.00
C LEU A 18 27.61 -33.84 7.75
N ILE A 19 26.64 -34.10 8.61
CA ILE A 19 26.52 -35.37 9.34
C ILE A 19 26.31 -36.53 8.36
N ALA A 20 25.44 -36.39 7.37
CA ALA A 20 25.20 -37.44 6.38
C ALA A 20 26.45 -37.71 5.51
N GLY A 21 27.10 -36.65 5.01
CA GLY A 21 28.28 -36.76 4.16
C GLY A 21 29.50 -37.31 4.90
N PHE A 22 29.90 -36.67 6.00
CA PHE A 22 31.03 -37.12 6.82
C PHE A 22 30.75 -38.45 7.51
N GLY A 23 29.51 -38.72 7.93
CA GLY A 23 29.12 -40.00 8.50
C GLY A 23 29.30 -41.15 7.52
N THR A 24 28.90 -40.97 6.25
CA THR A 24 29.11 -41.98 5.21
C THR A 24 30.59 -42.22 4.93
N LEU A 25 31.37 -41.14 4.78
CA LEU A 25 32.82 -41.22 4.55
C LEU A 25 33.54 -41.91 5.72
N LEU A 26 33.17 -41.58 6.96
CA LEU A 26 33.70 -42.21 8.17
C LEU A 26 33.44 -43.72 8.17
N VAL A 27 32.21 -44.16 7.89
CA VAL A 27 31.88 -45.59 7.85
C VAL A 27 32.68 -46.32 6.77
N LEU A 28 32.85 -45.72 5.59
CA LEU A 28 33.65 -46.30 4.51
C LEU A 28 35.13 -46.42 4.90
N ASN A 29 35.71 -45.37 5.49
CA ASN A 29 37.11 -45.36 5.90
C ASN A 29 37.38 -46.34 7.05
N ILE A 30 36.50 -46.41 8.04
CA ILE A 30 36.59 -47.42 9.12
C ILE A 30 36.59 -48.83 8.51
N ARG A 31 35.69 -49.10 7.55
CA ARG A 31 35.61 -50.41 6.89
C ARG A 31 36.89 -50.72 6.11
N GLN A 32 37.42 -49.76 5.36
CA GLN A 32 38.66 -49.92 4.59
C GLN A 32 39.88 -50.17 5.49
N GLU A 33 40.08 -49.36 6.54
CA GLU A 33 41.21 -49.51 7.47
C GLU A 33 41.10 -50.84 8.24
N THR A 34 39.89 -51.22 8.66
CA THR A 34 39.64 -52.51 9.34
C THR A 34 39.98 -53.68 8.42
N GLN A 35 39.56 -53.64 7.15
CA GLN A 35 39.88 -54.69 6.17
C GLN A 35 41.39 -54.77 5.92
N ALA A 36 42.08 -53.64 5.78
CA ALA A 36 43.53 -53.59 5.57
C ALA A 36 44.29 -54.19 6.77
N LEU A 37 43.88 -53.89 8.00
CA LEU A 37 44.46 -54.46 9.22
C LEU A 37 44.26 -55.99 9.30
N VAL A 38 43.05 -56.46 8.96
CA VAL A 38 42.74 -57.90 8.94
C VAL A 38 43.59 -58.64 7.91
N VAL A 39 43.68 -58.12 6.68
CA VAL A 39 44.49 -58.72 5.60
C VAL A 39 45.97 -58.75 5.98
N LYS A 40 46.51 -57.65 6.52
CA LYS A 40 47.90 -57.59 7.01
C LYS A 40 48.18 -58.63 8.09
N ASN A 41 47.24 -58.81 9.03
CA ASN A 41 47.38 -59.81 10.09
C ASN A 41 47.34 -61.25 9.53
N GLN A 42 46.46 -61.52 8.55
CA GLN A 42 46.44 -62.80 7.85
C GLN A 42 47.73 -63.09 7.08
N GLU A 43 48.29 -62.08 6.41
CA GLU A 43 49.56 -62.21 5.69
C GLU A 43 50.73 -62.49 6.64
N THR A 44 50.78 -61.77 7.77
CA THR A 44 51.76 -62.02 8.83
C THR A 44 51.66 -63.45 9.36
N ALA A 45 50.44 -63.96 9.55
CA ALA A 45 50.20 -65.34 9.96
C ALA A 45 50.68 -66.37 8.92
N ARG A 46 50.44 -66.11 7.63
CA ARG A 46 50.90 -66.98 6.53
C ARG A 46 52.41 -66.99 6.41
N ILE A 47 53.07 -65.83 6.48
CA ILE A 47 54.54 -65.74 6.44
C ILE A 47 55.13 -66.54 7.61
N LEU A 48 54.61 -66.35 8.83
CA LEU A 48 55.05 -67.11 10.00
C LEU A 48 54.89 -68.62 9.77
N ALA A 49 53.73 -69.06 9.29
CA ALA A 49 53.49 -70.49 9.04
C ALA A 49 54.40 -71.06 7.95
N SER A 50 54.59 -70.36 6.83
CA SER A 50 55.51 -70.77 5.77
C SER A 50 56.95 -70.86 6.27
N SER A 51 57.43 -69.88 7.06
CA SER A 51 58.77 -69.93 7.65
C SER A 51 58.93 -71.12 8.62
N VAL A 52 57.89 -71.45 9.40
CA VAL A 52 57.90 -72.63 10.26
C VAL A 52 57.92 -73.91 9.43
N VAL A 53 57.12 -74.01 8.37
CA VAL A 53 57.13 -75.17 7.45
C VAL A 53 58.49 -75.36 6.79
N GLU A 54 59.09 -74.29 6.26
CA GLU A 54 60.41 -74.35 5.64
C GLU A 54 61.49 -74.79 6.64
N THR A 55 61.41 -74.29 7.89
CA THR A 55 62.33 -74.73 8.97
C THR A 55 62.11 -76.21 9.32
N ILE A 56 60.86 -76.68 9.31
CA ILE A 56 60.52 -78.11 9.49
C ILE A 56 61.13 -78.94 8.36
N GLU A 57 60.95 -78.52 7.11
CA GLU A 57 61.47 -79.21 5.92
C GLU A 57 63.00 -79.31 5.98
N ILE A 58 63.72 -78.20 6.24
CA ILE A 58 65.18 -78.19 6.37
C ILE A 58 65.66 -79.09 7.51
N GLY A 59 64.99 -79.04 8.67
CA GLY A 59 65.32 -79.89 9.82
C GLY A 59 65.15 -81.38 9.51
N MET A 60 64.10 -81.73 8.75
CA MET A 60 63.82 -83.11 8.34
C MET A 60 64.79 -83.61 7.26
N LEU A 61 65.16 -82.78 6.28
CA LEU A 61 66.13 -83.13 5.24
C LEU A 61 67.52 -83.41 5.80
N ARG A 62 67.88 -82.78 6.92
CA ARG A 62 69.13 -83.05 7.65
C ARG A 62 69.04 -84.23 8.60
N VAL A 63 67.92 -84.97 8.60
CA VAL A 63 67.64 -86.11 9.50
C VAL A 63 67.72 -85.69 10.98
N ARG A 64 67.25 -84.47 11.30
CA ARG A 64 67.26 -83.88 12.65
C ARG A 64 65.84 -83.53 13.14
N PRO A 65 64.96 -84.53 13.32
CA PRO A 65 63.60 -84.30 13.82
C PRO A 65 63.56 -83.75 15.26
N ASP A 66 64.65 -83.90 16.03
CA ASP A 66 64.83 -83.31 17.37
C ASP A 66 64.85 -81.78 17.36
N ILE A 67 65.35 -81.17 16.28
CA ILE A 67 65.37 -79.71 16.09
C ILE A 67 63.95 -79.20 15.84
N VAL A 68 63.18 -79.90 15.01
CA VAL A 68 61.80 -79.55 14.69
C VAL A 68 60.90 -79.57 15.93
N ARG A 69 61.03 -80.59 16.77
CA ARG A 69 60.27 -80.67 18.02
C ARG A 69 60.63 -79.55 18.99
N ARG A 70 61.91 -79.22 19.13
CA ARG A 70 62.38 -78.09 19.96
C ARG A 70 61.86 -76.75 19.43
N LEU A 71 61.89 -76.53 18.12
CA LEU A 71 61.33 -75.34 17.49
C LEU A 71 59.84 -75.18 17.80
N VAL A 72 59.03 -76.22 17.59
CA VAL A 72 57.59 -76.18 17.90
C VAL A 72 57.34 -75.88 19.38
N GLN A 73 58.14 -76.45 20.28
CA GLN A 73 58.04 -76.18 21.70
C GLN A 73 58.46 -74.75 22.06
N GLN A 74 59.54 -74.23 21.48
CA GLN A 74 59.98 -72.84 21.67
C GLN A 74 58.94 -71.85 21.15
N LEU A 75 58.37 -72.08 19.96
CA LEU A 75 57.31 -71.25 19.41
C LEU A 75 56.07 -71.26 20.32
N LYS A 76 55.77 -72.38 20.97
CA LYS A 76 54.66 -72.49 21.92
C LYS A 76 54.90 -71.73 23.23
N THR A 77 56.15 -71.62 23.69
CA THR A 77 56.49 -70.98 24.98
C THR A 77 56.92 -69.52 24.86
N GLU A 78 57.61 -69.15 23.78
CA GLU A 78 58.24 -67.84 23.62
C GLU A 78 57.35 -66.83 22.87
N LEU A 79 56.50 -67.28 21.93
CA LEU A 79 55.60 -66.40 21.20
C LEU A 79 54.27 -66.23 21.94
N LYS A 80 54.14 -65.12 22.66
CA LYS A 80 52.91 -64.76 23.41
C LYS A 80 51.64 -64.69 22.56
N ASP A 81 51.77 -64.47 21.26
CA ASP A 81 50.64 -64.36 20.34
C ASP A 81 50.18 -65.72 19.79
N VAL A 82 50.98 -66.79 19.97
CA VAL A 82 50.63 -68.16 19.55
C VAL A 82 49.92 -68.87 20.69
N ARG A 83 48.61 -69.09 20.55
CA ARG A 83 47.78 -69.79 21.55
C ARG A 83 47.88 -71.31 21.42
N ARG A 84 47.98 -71.80 20.18
CA ARG A 84 48.10 -73.23 19.87
C ARG A 84 48.99 -73.40 18.65
N ILE A 85 49.94 -74.32 18.73
CA ILE A 85 50.74 -74.77 17.58
C ILE A 85 50.91 -76.28 17.68
N GLY A 86 50.77 -76.96 16.55
CA GLY A 86 50.94 -78.41 16.47
C GLY A 86 51.10 -78.86 15.03
N VAL A 87 51.91 -79.89 14.82
CA VAL A 87 52.02 -80.57 13.54
C VAL A 87 51.20 -81.84 13.65
N TYR A 88 50.30 -82.09 12.70
CA TYR A 88 49.42 -83.26 12.72
C TYR A 88 49.64 -84.09 11.47
N ARG A 89 49.58 -85.40 11.63
CA ARG A 89 49.64 -86.39 10.53
C ARG A 89 48.33 -86.37 9.75
N ARG A 90 48.32 -86.94 8.53
CA ARG A 90 47.12 -87.02 7.66
C ARG A 90 45.86 -87.60 8.34
N ASN A 91 46.02 -88.43 9.37
CA ASN A 91 44.94 -89.04 10.14
C ASN A 91 44.41 -88.13 11.29
N GLY A 92 44.93 -86.91 11.42
CA GLY A 92 44.57 -85.95 12.45
C GLY A 92 45.27 -86.16 13.79
N VAL A 93 46.12 -87.18 13.94
CA VAL A 93 46.89 -87.39 15.18
C VAL A 93 48.12 -86.48 15.19
N GLU A 94 48.43 -85.87 16.34
CA GLU A 94 49.59 -85.01 16.49
C GLU A 94 50.88 -85.77 16.20
N ALA A 95 51.70 -85.23 15.29
CA ALA A 95 53.00 -85.78 14.95
C ALA A 95 53.94 -85.69 16.16
N PHE A 96 54.82 -86.69 16.31
CA PHE A 96 55.75 -86.82 17.45
C PHE A 96 55.09 -87.03 18.83
N ALA A 97 53.77 -87.20 18.90
CA ALA A 97 53.13 -87.63 20.14
C ALA A 97 53.46 -89.12 20.38
N ASP A 98 53.08 -89.97 19.44
CA ASP A 98 53.40 -91.40 19.41
C ASP A 98 54.72 -91.71 18.69
N LEU A 99 55.15 -92.97 18.79
CA LEU A 99 56.36 -93.49 18.13
C LEU A 99 56.09 -93.93 16.68
N GLU A 100 54.85 -93.81 16.18
CA GLU A 100 54.43 -94.45 14.93
C GLU A 100 55.21 -93.91 13.71
N THR A 101 55.37 -92.60 13.60
CA THR A 101 56.18 -91.98 12.53
C THR A 101 57.67 -92.29 12.68
N LEU A 102 58.18 -92.37 13.92
CA LEU A 102 59.58 -92.68 14.18
C LEU A 102 59.89 -94.12 13.76
N GLU A 103 59.05 -95.07 14.16
CA GLU A 103 59.18 -96.48 13.80
C GLU A 103 59.08 -96.68 12.29
N GLU A 104 58.15 -96.01 11.62
CA GLU A 104 57.99 -96.11 10.16
C GLU A 104 59.23 -95.60 9.41
N VAL A 105 59.77 -94.44 9.80
CA VAL A 105 60.97 -93.88 9.17
C VAL A 105 62.21 -94.69 9.52
N ASN A 106 62.34 -95.17 10.77
CA ASN A 106 63.49 -95.97 11.22
C ASN A 106 63.56 -97.31 10.48
N ARG A 107 62.41 -97.94 10.18
CA ARG A 107 62.36 -99.16 9.34
C ARG A 107 62.89 -98.91 7.92
N LYS A 108 62.73 -97.70 7.37
CA LYS A 108 63.12 -97.37 6.00
C LYS A 108 64.58 -96.90 5.90
N VAL A 109 65.03 -96.07 6.83
CA VAL A 109 66.31 -95.33 6.70
C VAL A 109 67.34 -95.68 7.78
N HIS A 110 66.97 -96.49 8.78
CA HIS A 110 67.85 -96.93 9.88
C HIS A 110 68.54 -95.75 10.58
N LEU A 111 67.76 -95.02 11.38
CA LEU A 111 68.21 -93.84 12.10
C LEU A 111 69.25 -94.21 13.18
N ASP A 112 70.11 -93.24 13.53
CA ASP A 112 71.06 -93.37 14.63
C ASP A 112 70.35 -93.80 15.93
N PRO A 113 70.79 -94.88 16.61
CA PRO A 113 70.23 -95.34 17.87
C PRO A 113 70.13 -94.26 18.96
N GLU A 114 71.07 -93.32 19.03
CA GLU A 114 70.98 -92.20 19.99
C GLU A 114 69.84 -91.24 19.65
N LEU A 115 69.63 -90.98 18.36
CA LEU A 115 68.54 -90.15 17.87
C LEU A 115 67.19 -90.81 18.16
N VAL A 116 67.05 -92.12 17.89
CA VAL A 116 65.83 -92.89 18.21
C VAL A 116 65.53 -92.84 19.70
N LYS A 117 66.55 -93.01 20.57
CA LYS A 117 66.41 -92.91 22.03
C LYS A 117 65.97 -91.51 22.46
N SER A 118 66.55 -90.45 21.89
CA SER A 118 66.18 -89.07 22.21
C SER A 118 64.73 -88.76 21.85
N ILE A 119 64.25 -89.20 20.68
CA ILE A 119 62.88 -88.96 20.22
C ILE A 119 61.89 -89.80 21.04
N SER A 120 62.26 -91.05 21.35
CA SER A 120 61.41 -91.96 22.11
C SER A 120 61.23 -91.52 23.56
N ALA A 121 62.28 -90.97 24.18
CA ALA A 121 62.21 -90.38 25.52
C ALA A 121 61.24 -89.19 25.61
N MET A 122 60.82 -88.63 24.48
CA MET A 122 59.90 -87.51 24.40
C MET A 122 58.46 -87.94 24.01
N SER A 123 58.17 -89.23 23.82
CA SER A 123 56.82 -89.71 23.47
C SER A 123 55.81 -89.43 24.58
N ARG A 124 54.57 -89.15 24.18
CA ARG A 124 53.42 -88.90 25.07
C ARG A 124 52.16 -89.53 24.48
N ALA A 125 51.16 -89.78 25.31
CA ALA A 125 49.87 -90.22 24.79
C ALA A 125 49.33 -89.19 23.77
N PRO A 126 48.91 -89.63 22.56
CA PRO A 126 48.37 -88.72 21.56
C PRO A 126 47.08 -88.06 22.08
N GLY A 127 46.96 -86.76 21.84
CA GLY A 127 45.71 -86.04 22.11
C GLY A 127 44.58 -86.50 21.19
N PRO A 128 43.34 -86.01 21.41
CA PRO A 128 42.24 -86.30 20.50
C PRO A 128 42.60 -85.86 19.07
N PRO A 129 42.29 -86.66 18.04
CA PRO A 129 42.63 -86.32 16.66
C PRO A 129 41.93 -85.03 16.24
N ASN A 130 42.59 -84.24 15.41
CA ASN A 130 42.04 -83.03 14.84
C ASN A 130 40.90 -83.38 13.87
N LYS A 131 39.66 -83.07 14.28
CA LYS A 131 38.44 -83.32 13.51
C LYS A 131 37.96 -82.08 12.74
N ASN A 132 38.77 -81.03 12.63
CA ASN A 132 38.34 -79.80 11.94
C ASN A 132 38.13 -80.09 10.44
N PRO A 133 36.98 -79.73 9.84
CA PRO A 133 36.74 -79.95 8.41
C PRO A 133 37.77 -79.27 7.50
N LEU A 134 38.31 -78.11 7.91
CA LEU A 134 39.32 -77.37 7.15
C LEU A 134 40.71 -78.00 7.25
N PHE A 135 40.99 -78.71 8.35
CA PHE A 135 42.18 -79.55 8.44
C PHE A 135 42.16 -80.63 7.36
N ARG A 136 41.02 -81.33 7.21
CA ARG A 136 40.84 -82.36 6.17
C ARG A 136 40.96 -81.75 4.77
N ARG A 137 40.33 -80.61 4.53
CA ARG A 137 40.42 -79.89 3.26
C ARG A 137 41.86 -79.51 2.92
N ALA A 138 42.65 -79.02 3.87
CA ALA A 138 44.06 -78.69 3.65
C ALA A 138 44.90 -79.92 3.24
N VAL A 139 44.57 -81.11 3.75
CA VAL A 139 45.19 -82.38 3.33
C VAL A 139 44.80 -82.75 1.90
N GLU A 140 43.53 -82.57 1.54
CA GLU A 140 42.97 -82.97 0.24
C GLU A 140 43.34 -82.00 -0.90
N THR A 141 43.33 -80.68 -0.65
CA THR A 141 43.55 -79.65 -1.67
C THR A 141 45.00 -79.18 -1.77
N ILE A 142 45.84 -79.49 -0.77
CA ILE A 142 47.24 -79.04 -0.69
C ILE A 142 47.35 -77.50 -0.61
N LEU A 143 46.23 -76.83 -0.31
CA LEU A 143 46.17 -75.38 -0.16
C LEU A 143 46.06 -75.02 1.33
N PRO A 144 46.64 -73.87 1.74
CA PRO A 144 46.48 -73.39 3.10
C PRO A 144 45.03 -73.00 3.37
N GLU A 145 44.49 -73.45 4.49
CA GLU A 145 43.14 -73.15 4.95
C GLU A 145 43.16 -72.33 6.24
N GLN A 146 42.20 -71.43 6.42
CA GLN A 146 42.16 -70.55 7.60
C GLN A 146 40.75 -70.43 8.17
N ILE A 147 40.65 -70.29 9.50
CA ILE A 147 39.38 -70.11 10.22
C ILE A 147 39.53 -69.16 11.40
N TYR A 148 38.46 -68.39 11.63
CA TYR A 148 38.28 -67.64 12.85
C TYR A 148 37.51 -68.49 13.85
N GLU A 149 38.13 -68.82 14.97
CA GLU A 149 37.52 -69.61 16.04
C GLU A 149 37.75 -68.94 17.39
N SER A 150 37.10 -69.46 18.43
CA SER A 150 37.35 -69.02 19.80
C SER A 150 38.00 -70.13 20.60
N ILE A 151 39.13 -69.81 21.23
CA ILE A 151 39.86 -70.71 22.13
C ILE A 151 39.89 -70.02 23.50
N ASP A 152 39.36 -70.68 24.53
CA ASP A 152 39.30 -70.18 25.91
C ASP A 152 38.66 -68.79 26.03
N GLY A 153 37.64 -68.51 25.22
CA GLY A 153 36.92 -67.24 25.18
C GLY A 153 37.62 -66.12 24.40
N ALA A 154 38.85 -66.33 23.94
CA ALA A 154 39.57 -65.39 23.08
C ALA A 154 39.33 -65.71 21.59
N ARG A 155 39.24 -64.69 20.74
CA ARG A 155 39.16 -64.88 19.28
C ARG A 155 40.56 -65.15 18.74
N VAL A 156 40.68 -66.19 17.92
CA VAL A 156 41.95 -66.58 17.29
C VAL A 156 41.78 -66.79 15.78
N LEU A 157 42.86 -66.57 15.04
CA LEU A 157 43.00 -66.99 13.65
C LEU A 157 43.78 -68.30 13.63
N THR A 158 43.12 -69.39 13.24
CA THR A 158 43.75 -70.70 13.06
C THR A 158 44.05 -70.93 11.60
N LEU A 159 45.32 -71.18 11.30
CA LEU A 159 45.84 -71.50 9.98
C LEU A 159 46.27 -72.96 9.93
N PHE A 160 45.87 -73.63 8.86
CA PHE A 160 46.22 -75.01 8.51
C PHE A 160 47.13 -74.97 7.28
N GLN A 161 48.42 -75.13 7.50
CA GLN A 161 49.44 -75.10 6.46
C GLN A 161 49.87 -76.54 6.11
N PRO A 162 49.56 -77.06 4.92
CA PRO A 162 49.95 -78.42 4.54
C PRO A 162 51.46 -78.54 4.34
N LEU A 163 52.03 -79.64 4.84
CA LEU A 163 53.42 -80.04 4.65
C LEU A 163 53.51 -80.93 3.40
N ARG A 164 54.10 -80.42 2.33
CA ARG A 164 54.15 -81.13 1.04
C ARG A 164 55.16 -82.28 1.09
N ASN A 165 54.81 -83.40 0.49
CA ASN A 165 55.71 -84.54 0.34
C ASN A 165 56.59 -84.37 -0.92
N LEU A 166 57.61 -83.51 -0.80
CA LEU A 166 58.57 -83.24 -1.87
C LEU A 166 59.38 -84.49 -2.27
N LYS A 167 60.07 -84.48 -3.41
CA LYS A 167 60.83 -85.65 -3.89
C LYS A 167 61.90 -86.09 -2.89
N GLU A 168 62.55 -85.12 -2.26
CA GLU A 168 63.55 -85.31 -1.21
C GLU A 168 62.96 -85.92 0.06
N CYS A 169 61.66 -85.71 0.31
CA CYS A 169 60.94 -86.23 1.47
C CYS A 169 60.53 -87.71 1.33
N GLN A 170 60.39 -88.19 0.10
CA GLN A 170 59.83 -89.52 -0.20
C GLN A 170 60.77 -90.66 0.22
N ALA A 171 62.08 -90.42 0.29
CA ALA A 171 63.06 -91.43 0.73
C ALA A 171 62.75 -91.97 2.15
N CYS A 172 62.27 -91.09 3.04
CA CYS A 172 61.92 -91.44 4.41
C CYS A 172 60.42 -91.74 4.57
N HIS A 173 59.54 -91.03 3.85
CA HIS A 173 58.10 -91.04 4.11
C HIS A 173 57.25 -91.80 3.08
N GLY A 174 57.85 -92.32 2.02
CA GLY A 174 57.13 -93.01 0.95
C GLY A 174 56.49 -92.07 -0.06
N THR A 175 55.94 -92.66 -1.13
CA THR A 175 55.35 -91.96 -2.29
C THR A 175 53.83 -92.08 -2.36
N ASP A 176 53.18 -92.66 -1.35
CA ASP A 176 51.74 -92.97 -1.32
C ASP A 176 50.84 -91.75 -1.08
N HIS A 177 51.42 -90.58 -0.83
CA HIS A 177 50.67 -89.37 -0.50
C HIS A 177 51.43 -88.09 -0.87
N GLU A 178 50.68 -87.03 -1.22
CA GLU A 178 51.23 -85.72 -1.59
C GLU A 178 51.38 -84.76 -0.38
N VAL A 179 50.64 -84.99 0.71
CA VAL A 179 50.69 -84.19 1.96
C VAL A 179 51.05 -85.09 3.13
N ARG A 180 52.18 -84.80 3.79
CA ARG A 180 52.68 -85.54 4.95
C ARG A 180 51.84 -85.34 6.21
N GLY A 181 51.38 -84.11 6.36
CA GLY A 181 50.74 -83.61 7.56
C GLY A 181 50.39 -82.15 7.38
N VAL A 182 49.81 -81.55 8.40
CA VAL A 182 49.40 -80.14 8.39
C VAL A 182 49.89 -79.50 9.67
N LEU A 183 50.58 -78.38 9.52
CA LEU A 183 50.92 -77.47 10.59
C LEU A 183 49.68 -76.64 10.94
N GLN A 184 49.20 -76.76 12.16
CA GLN A 184 48.17 -75.90 12.72
C GLN A 184 48.83 -74.83 13.59
N ILE A 185 48.53 -73.57 13.32
CA ILE A 185 48.92 -72.43 14.17
C ILE A 185 47.67 -71.59 14.46
N SER A 186 47.38 -71.34 15.74
CA SER A 186 46.31 -70.45 16.20
C SER A 186 46.91 -69.21 16.85
N LEU A 187 46.70 -68.05 16.21
CA LEU A 187 47.20 -66.75 16.66
C LEU A 187 46.09 -65.95 17.35
N GLY A 188 46.40 -65.31 18.48
CA GLY A 188 45.50 -64.41 19.20
C GLY A 188 45.19 -63.14 18.42
N LEU A 189 43.92 -62.71 18.42
CA LEU A 189 43.46 -61.48 17.74
C LEU A 189 43.30 -60.29 18.69
N GLU A 190 43.69 -60.39 19.96
CA GLU A 190 43.47 -59.34 20.96
C GLU A 190 44.19 -58.03 20.57
N LYS A 191 45.42 -58.15 20.05
CA LYS A 191 46.18 -57.00 19.53
C LYS A 191 45.51 -56.38 18.31
N LEU A 192 44.96 -57.20 17.40
CA LEU A 192 44.25 -56.73 16.21
C LEU A 192 42.97 -56.01 16.61
N ASP A 193 42.17 -56.60 17.49
CA ASP A 193 40.90 -56.03 17.96
C ASP A 193 41.15 -54.70 18.71
N ALA A 194 42.20 -54.61 19.53
CA ALA A 194 42.60 -53.35 20.17
C ALA A 194 43.04 -52.27 19.17
N GLN A 195 43.80 -52.65 18.14
CA GLN A 195 44.19 -51.73 17.06
C GLN A 195 42.98 -51.22 16.27
N ILE A 196 42.02 -52.10 15.95
CA ILE A 196 40.78 -51.73 15.28
C ILE A 196 39.96 -50.74 16.13
N LEU A 197 39.81 -50.99 17.44
CA LEU A 197 39.09 -50.08 18.34
C LEU A 197 39.78 -48.71 18.46
N ALA A 198 41.11 -48.69 18.59
CA ALA A 198 41.89 -47.46 18.67
C ALA A 198 41.80 -46.65 17.37
N ALA A 199 41.94 -47.31 16.21
CA ALA A 199 41.79 -46.69 14.90
C ALA A 199 40.38 -46.10 14.73
N ARG A 200 39.33 -46.87 15.08
CA ARG A 200 37.93 -46.42 15.04
C ARG A 200 37.70 -45.17 15.89
N ASN A 201 38.14 -45.18 17.15
CA ASN A 201 37.96 -44.04 18.06
C ASN A 201 38.72 -42.80 17.57
N ARG A 202 39.95 -42.97 17.07
CA ARG A 202 40.73 -41.90 16.45
C ARG A 202 39.99 -41.29 15.25
N GLN A 203 39.46 -42.12 14.36
CA GLN A 203 38.70 -41.64 13.19
C GLN A 203 37.41 -40.91 13.59
N ILE A 204 36.67 -41.42 14.58
CA ILE A 204 35.46 -40.74 15.11
C ILE A 204 35.82 -39.36 15.67
N LEU A 205 36.89 -39.27 16.47
CA LEU A 205 37.33 -38.00 17.04
C LEU A 205 37.71 -36.99 15.95
N VAL A 206 38.50 -37.42 14.96
CA VAL A 206 38.88 -36.58 13.81
C VAL A 206 37.63 -36.10 13.07
N ALA A 207 36.69 -37.00 12.76
CA ALA A 207 35.44 -36.64 12.08
C ALA A 207 34.62 -35.62 12.88
N LEU A 208 34.50 -35.78 14.20
CA LEU A 208 33.75 -34.84 15.05
C LEU A 208 34.39 -33.45 15.05
N VAL A 209 35.72 -33.37 15.20
CA VAL A 209 36.46 -32.10 15.15
C VAL A 209 36.31 -31.44 13.78
N THR A 210 36.42 -32.21 12.69
CA THR A 210 36.24 -31.68 11.34
C THR A 210 34.82 -31.15 11.11
N ILE A 211 33.78 -31.89 11.53
CA ILE A 211 32.38 -31.44 11.40
C ILE A 211 32.18 -30.13 12.16
N VAL A 212 32.67 -30.02 13.40
CA VAL A 212 32.56 -28.78 14.18
C VAL A 212 33.28 -27.62 13.50
N ALA A 213 34.53 -27.82 13.07
CA ALA A 213 35.33 -26.78 12.42
C ALA A 213 34.68 -26.28 11.10
N VAL A 214 34.21 -27.21 10.26
CA VAL A 214 33.52 -26.88 9.00
C VAL A 214 32.19 -26.19 9.29
N THR A 215 31.43 -26.65 10.28
CA THR A 215 30.15 -26.01 10.68
C THR A 215 30.38 -24.57 11.14
N VAL A 216 31.33 -24.33 12.04
CA VAL A 216 31.65 -22.98 12.54
C VAL A 216 32.09 -22.07 11.40
N THR A 217 32.97 -22.56 10.51
CA THR A 217 33.47 -21.79 9.37
C THR A 217 32.33 -21.42 8.40
N LEU A 218 31.47 -22.39 8.06
CA LEU A 218 30.31 -22.16 7.20
C LEU A 218 29.31 -21.21 7.83
N LEU A 219 29.06 -21.29 9.15
CA LEU A 219 28.17 -20.36 9.84
C LEU A 219 28.70 -18.93 9.83
N ILE A 220 30.01 -18.74 10.06
CA ILE A 220 30.65 -17.42 9.98
C ILE A 220 30.58 -16.88 8.55
N ALA A 221 30.92 -17.70 7.55
CA ALA A 221 30.87 -17.32 6.15
C ALA A 221 29.44 -16.96 5.71
N MET A 222 28.46 -17.82 5.99
CA MET A 222 27.05 -17.59 5.69
C MET A 222 26.51 -16.34 6.42
N GLY A 223 26.93 -16.13 7.66
CA GLY A 223 26.61 -14.94 8.45
C GLY A 223 27.07 -13.65 7.78
N ARG A 224 28.31 -13.61 7.30
CA ARG A 224 28.93 -12.43 6.68
C ARG A 224 28.51 -12.22 5.22
N LEU A 225 28.42 -13.29 4.44
CA LEU A 225 28.15 -13.23 3.00
C LEU A 225 26.66 -13.11 2.67
N VAL A 226 25.78 -13.68 3.50
CA VAL A 226 24.34 -13.75 3.18
C VAL A 226 23.48 -13.07 4.24
N LEU A 227 23.54 -13.51 5.52
CA LEU A 227 22.59 -13.03 6.52
C LEU A 227 22.74 -11.53 6.83
N GLN A 228 23.98 -11.05 7.00
CA GLN A 228 24.23 -9.64 7.30
C GLN A 228 23.80 -8.70 6.16
N PRO A 229 24.19 -8.93 4.89
CA PRO A 229 23.69 -8.13 3.76
C PRO A 229 22.17 -8.12 3.66
N VAL A 230 21.52 -9.29 3.75
CA VAL A 230 20.05 -9.39 3.70
C VAL A 230 19.40 -8.60 4.85
N ALA A 231 19.95 -8.67 6.06
CA ALA A 231 19.44 -7.90 7.20
C ALA A 231 19.58 -6.38 6.99
N ARG A 232 20.68 -5.92 6.37
CA ARG A 232 20.86 -4.49 6.02
C ARG A 232 19.84 -4.03 4.98
N VAL A 233 19.60 -4.83 3.93
CA VAL A 233 18.57 -4.55 2.92
C VAL A 233 17.19 -4.45 3.58
N ALA A 234 16.85 -5.41 4.43
CA ALA A 234 15.56 -5.42 5.14
C ALA A 234 15.40 -4.21 6.08
N ALA A 235 16.46 -3.82 6.79
CA ALA A 235 16.44 -2.65 7.66
C ALA A 235 16.25 -1.34 6.87
N ALA A 236 16.95 -1.19 5.74
CA ALA A 236 16.78 -0.05 4.85
C ALA A 236 15.37 0.00 4.25
N ALA A 237 14.83 -1.13 3.80
CA ALA A 237 13.47 -1.22 3.26
C ALA A 237 12.40 -0.81 4.30
N ARG A 238 12.58 -1.17 5.58
CA ARG A 238 11.68 -0.71 6.65
C ARG A 238 11.72 0.80 6.83
N ARG A 239 12.91 1.40 6.90
CA ARG A 239 13.07 2.87 7.00
C ARG A 239 12.44 3.61 5.83
N ILE A 240 12.63 3.09 4.61
CA ILE A 240 11.98 3.63 3.40
C ILE A 240 10.46 3.53 3.51
N GLY A 241 9.94 2.41 4.02
CA GLY A 241 8.52 2.21 4.31
C GLY A 241 7.96 3.17 5.37
N ASP A 242 8.79 3.56 6.34
CA ASP A 242 8.47 4.55 7.38
C ASP A 242 8.57 6.01 6.88
N GLY A 243 8.90 6.22 5.59
CA GLY A 243 8.95 7.54 4.95
C GLY A 243 10.33 8.19 4.83
N ASP A 244 11.40 7.51 5.26
CA ASP A 244 12.77 7.98 5.09
C ASP A 244 13.34 7.59 3.72
N PHE A 245 13.11 8.45 2.73
CA PHE A 245 13.59 8.26 1.35
C PHE A 245 15.05 8.69 1.12
N GLU A 246 15.75 9.20 2.14
CA GLU A 246 17.19 9.49 2.07
C GLU A 246 18.03 8.24 2.29
N THR A 247 17.48 7.27 3.02
CA THR A 247 18.15 5.99 3.25
C THR A 247 18.42 5.27 1.92
N ARG A 248 19.64 4.73 1.80
CA ARG A 248 20.07 3.90 0.68
C ARG A 248 20.53 2.53 1.16
N VAL A 249 20.24 1.52 0.37
CA VAL A 249 20.76 0.17 0.55
C VAL A 249 22.22 0.14 0.06
N PRO A 250 23.19 -0.30 0.87
CA PRO A 250 24.58 -0.39 0.45
C PRO A 250 24.79 -1.50 -0.60
N VAL A 251 25.22 -1.11 -1.80
CA VAL A 251 25.47 -2.02 -2.93
C VAL A 251 26.94 -2.47 -2.91
N GLY A 252 27.30 -3.29 -1.91
CA GLY A 252 28.67 -3.80 -1.76
C GLY A 252 28.93 -5.13 -2.46
N SER A 253 27.88 -5.91 -2.74
CA SER A 253 28.00 -7.21 -3.39
C SER A 253 27.72 -7.12 -4.90
N ARG A 254 28.32 -8.02 -5.68
CA ARG A 254 28.10 -8.15 -7.14
C ARG A 254 27.13 -9.30 -7.49
N ASP A 255 26.37 -9.75 -6.51
CA ASP A 255 25.38 -10.82 -6.62
C ASP A 255 23.94 -10.26 -6.68
N GLU A 256 22.96 -11.16 -6.58
CA GLU A 256 21.53 -10.84 -6.58
C GLU A 256 21.12 -9.93 -5.41
N ILE A 257 21.83 -9.99 -4.28
CA ILE A 257 21.59 -9.12 -3.13
C ILE A 257 22.03 -7.69 -3.47
N GLY A 258 23.19 -7.55 -4.13
CA GLY A 258 23.65 -6.28 -4.68
C GLY A 258 22.67 -5.70 -5.70
N GLN A 259 22.22 -6.51 -6.65
CA GLN A 259 21.25 -6.09 -7.66
C GLN A 259 19.92 -5.63 -7.03
N LEU A 260 19.41 -6.36 -6.04
CA LEU A 260 18.22 -5.96 -5.27
C LEU A 260 18.42 -4.61 -4.58
N GLY A 261 19.60 -4.37 -4.01
CA GLY A 261 19.94 -3.07 -3.41
C GLY A 261 19.88 -1.92 -4.42
N THR A 262 20.39 -2.13 -5.63
CA THR A 262 20.31 -1.14 -6.72
C THR A 262 18.87 -0.83 -7.11
N VAL A 263 18.03 -1.86 -7.29
CA VAL A 263 16.62 -1.68 -7.67
C VAL A 263 15.84 -0.95 -6.57
N ILE A 264 16.06 -1.29 -5.30
CA ILE A 264 15.44 -0.59 -4.17
C ILE A 264 15.87 0.88 -4.13
N ASN A 265 17.15 1.17 -4.39
CA ASN A 265 17.64 2.55 -4.44
C ASN A 265 17.00 3.37 -5.57
N ASP A 266 16.83 2.80 -6.77
CA ASP A 266 16.12 3.46 -7.88
C ASP A 266 14.66 3.75 -7.52
N MET A 267 13.95 2.75 -7.00
CA MET A 267 12.56 2.89 -6.54
C MET A 267 12.44 3.99 -5.47
N THR A 268 13.36 4.01 -4.49
CA THR A 268 13.39 5.01 -3.42
C THR A 268 13.63 6.41 -3.98
N GLY A 269 14.49 6.55 -4.99
CA GLY A 269 14.69 7.80 -5.71
C GLY A 269 13.42 8.31 -6.39
N ARG A 270 12.68 7.41 -7.08
CA ARG A 270 11.40 7.76 -7.72
C ARG A 270 10.33 8.14 -6.70
N LEU A 271 10.23 7.42 -5.58
CA LEU A 271 9.34 7.75 -4.47
C LEU A 271 9.62 9.14 -3.90
N LYS A 272 10.89 9.47 -3.65
CA LYS A 272 11.30 10.81 -3.18
C LYS A 272 10.83 11.92 -4.12
N MET A 273 11.04 11.73 -5.43
CA MET A 273 10.61 12.71 -6.44
C MET A 273 9.08 12.84 -6.48
N ALA A 274 8.34 11.73 -6.46
CA ALA A 274 6.89 11.74 -6.48
C ALA A 274 6.28 12.43 -5.24
N TYR A 275 6.83 12.15 -4.04
CA TYR A 275 6.42 12.84 -2.81
C TYR A 275 6.73 14.34 -2.86
N GLY A 276 7.88 14.72 -3.42
CA GLY A 276 8.23 16.13 -3.63
C GLY A 276 7.28 16.86 -4.59
N GLU A 277 6.92 16.21 -5.71
CA GLU A 277 5.94 16.75 -6.67
C GLU A 277 4.55 16.88 -6.05
N LEU A 278 4.11 15.88 -5.28
CA LEU A 278 2.83 15.93 -4.59
C LEU A 278 2.77 17.04 -3.55
N ALA A 279 3.84 17.24 -2.78
CA ALA A 279 3.94 18.35 -1.84
C ALA A 279 3.88 19.72 -2.53
N ALA A 280 4.53 19.86 -3.69
CA ALA A 280 4.45 21.08 -4.49
C ALA A 280 3.03 21.33 -5.03
N LYS A 281 2.37 20.29 -5.55
CA LYS A 281 0.97 20.37 -6.02
C LYS A 281 0.00 20.74 -4.91
N ASN A 282 0.14 20.15 -3.72
CA ASN A 282 -0.71 20.49 -2.57
C ASN A 282 -0.56 21.97 -2.20
N LYS A 283 0.67 22.50 -2.20
CA LYS A 283 0.91 23.92 -1.96
C LYS A 283 0.22 24.80 -3.00
N THR A 284 0.36 24.48 -4.29
CA THR A 284 -0.33 25.23 -5.36
C THR A 284 -1.86 25.15 -5.24
N LEU A 285 -2.38 24.00 -4.81
CA LEU A 285 -3.81 23.82 -4.59
C LEU A 285 -4.31 24.71 -3.44
N ASP A 286 -3.58 24.78 -2.33
CA ASP A 286 -3.91 25.65 -1.20
C ASP A 286 -3.89 27.14 -1.58
N GLU A 287 -2.91 27.56 -2.39
CA GLU A 287 -2.83 28.92 -2.94
C GLU A 287 -4.02 29.22 -3.87
N THR A 288 -4.40 28.25 -4.72
CA THR A 288 -5.54 28.40 -5.64
C THR A 288 -6.87 28.48 -4.88
N LEU A 289 -7.04 27.68 -3.83
CA LEU A 289 -8.23 27.72 -2.97
C LEU A 289 -8.38 29.08 -2.29
N HIS A 290 -7.30 29.66 -1.76
CA HIS A 290 -7.33 31.00 -1.18
C HIS A 290 -7.76 32.06 -2.21
N ASN A 291 -7.16 32.04 -3.40
CA ASN A 291 -7.50 33.00 -4.46
C ASN A 291 -8.96 32.90 -4.91
N LEU A 292 -9.50 31.67 -4.98
CA LEU A 292 -10.91 31.44 -5.31
C LEU A 292 -11.83 31.97 -4.21
N GLN A 293 -11.52 31.72 -2.94
CA GLN A 293 -12.29 32.24 -1.81
C GLN A 293 -12.33 33.77 -1.79
N ASP A 294 -11.20 34.43 -2.05
CA ASP A 294 -11.16 35.90 -2.13
C ASP A 294 -11.95 36.45 -3.31
N SER A 295 -11.92 35.75 -4.45
CA SER A 295 -12.73 36.11 -5.61
C SER A 295 -14.22 35.96 -5.32
N MET A 296 -14.64 34.90 -4.64
CA MET A 296 -16.03 34.70 -4.23
C MET A 296 -16.51 35.82 -3.30
N LYS A 297 -15.72 36.22 -2.30
CA LYS A 297 -16.06 37.36 -1.42
C LYS A 297 -16.24 38.67 -2.17
N ARG A 298 -15.43 38.92 -3.21
CA ARG A 298 -15.57 40.11 -4.05
C ARG A 298 -16.88 40.08 -4.85
N VAL A 299 -17.22 38.93 -5.42
CA VAL A 299 -18.49 38.77 -6.14
C VAL A 299 -19.68 38.98 -5.20
N GLU A 300 -19.65 38.40 -4.00
CA GLU A 300 -20.69 38.59 -2.98
C GLU A 300 -20.84 40.06 -2.58
N LEU A 301 -19.74 40.77 -2.35
CA LEU A 301 -19.76 42.22 -2.07
C LEU A 301 -20.36 43.02 -3.23
N LEU A 302 -20.02 42.67 -4.47
CA LEU A 302 -20.56 43.35 -5.66
C LEU A 302 -22.07 43.12 -5.79
N GLU A 303 -22.55 41.92 -5.49
CA GLU A 303 -24.00 41.64 -5.46
C GLU A 303 -24.70 42.46 -4.37
N GLN A 304 -24.14 42.54 -3.16
CA GLN A 304 -24.70 43.36 -2.09
C GLN A 304 -24.76 44.85 -2.47
N LEU A 305 -23.71 45.38 -3.08
CA LEU A 305 -23.67 46.78 -3.54
C LEU A 305 -24.69 47.04 -4.65
N LYS A 306 -24.83 46.10 -5.60
CA LYS A 306 -25.83 46.18 -6.67
C LYS A 306 -27.25 46.25 -6.08
N ASP A 307 -27.55 45.38 -5.10
CA ASP A 307 -28.88 45.33 -4.48
C ASP A 307 -29.21 46.63 -3.72
N GLU A 308 -28.26 47.23 -3.01
CA GLU A 308 -28.47 48.53 -2.35
C GLU A 308 -28.66 49.68 -3.35
N LEU A 309 -27.83 49.73 -4.40
CA LEU A 309 -27.95 50.78 -5.42
C LEU A 309 -29.24 50.67 -6.23
N SER A 310 -29.79 49.46 -6.41
CA SER A 310 -31.03 49.25 -7.13
C SER A 310 -32.22 50.01 -6.52
N LYS A 311 -32.23 50.28 -5.21
CA LYS A 311 -33.34 50.99 -4.54
C LYS A 311 -33.48 52.45 -4.96
N PHE A 312 -32.43 53.05 -5.54
CA PHE A 312 -32.38 54.46 -5.94
C PHE A 312 -32.62 54.68 -7.44
N VAL A 313 -32.87 53.62 -8.19
CA VAL A 313 -32.96 53.63 -9.64
C VAL A 313 -34.39 53.22 -10.05
N PRO A 314 -35.07 53.96 -10.94
CA PRO A 314 -36.40 53.58 -11.44
C PRO A 314 -36.41 52.18 -12.06
N ASP A 315 -37.54 51.48 -11.98
CA ASP A 315 -37.65 50.08 -12.43
C ASP A 315 -37.54 49.95 -13.96
N SER A 316 -37.84 51.01 -14.71
CA SER A 316 -37.55 51.09 -16.14
C SER A 316 -36.06 50.98 -16.45
N VAL A 317 -35.19 51.65 -15.66
CA VAL A 317 -33.73 51.60 -15.84
C VAL A 317 -33.18 50.24 -15.43
N LYS A 318 -33.69 49.61 -14.35
CA LYS A 318 -33.30 48.24 -13.97
C LYS A 318 -33.56 47.25 -15.08
N ARG A 319 -34.79 47.24 -15.62
CA ARG A 319 -35.18 46.34 -16.72
C ARG A 319 -34.31 46.56 -17.96
N MET A 320 -33.94 47.80 -18.26
CA MET A 320 -33.04 48.10 -19.37
C MET A 320 -31.61 47.59 -19.13
N LEU A 321 -31.05 47.77 -17.94
CA LEU A 321 -29.72 47.29 -17.58
C LEU A 321 -29.63 45.76 -17.52
N GLU A 322 -30.70 45.08 -17.08
CA GLU A 322 -30.78 43.61 -17.10
C GLU A 322 -30.83 43.04 -18.53
N GLN A 323 -31.53 43.72 -19.44
CA GLN A 323 -31.64 43.31 -20.84
C GLN A 323 -30.37 43.61 -21.64
N ASN A 324 -29.64 44.67 -21.29
CA ASN A 324 -28.39 45.03 -21.92
C ASN A 324 -27.44 45.74 -20.93
N PRO A 325 -26.53 44.98 -20.27
CA PRO A 325 -25.59 45.51 -19.28
C PRO A 325 -24.58 46.52 -19.84
N GLU A 326 -24.34 46.49 -21.16
CA GLU A 326 -23.45 47.40 -21.87
C GLU A 326 -24.19 48.59 -22.52
N ALA A 327 -25.49 48.76 -22.24
CA ALA A 327 -26.28 49.87 -22.77
C ALA A 327 -25.77 51.22 -22.22
N THR A 328 -24.79 51.77 -22.91
CA THR A 328 -24.18 53.08 -22.63
C THR A 328 -25.04 54.21 -23.21
N GLU A 329 -26.08 53.87 -23.98
CA GLU A 329 -27.03 54.78 -24.63
C GLU A 329 -28.40 54.72 -23.94
N LEU A 330 -28.50 55.29 -22.75
CA LEU A 330 -29.76 55.64 -22.09
C LEU A 330 -30.40 56.90 -22.75
N GLU A 331 -30.37 56.98 -24.09
CA GLU A 331 -30.77 58.16 -24.84
C GLU A 331 -32.26 58.50 -24.66
N GLN A 332 -32.56 59.80 -24.65
CA GLN A 332 -33.94 60.28 -24.60
C GLN A 332 -34.66 59.95 -25.91
N ARG A 333 -35.78 59.22 -25.80
CA ARG A 333 -36.63 58.89 -26.94
C ARG A 333 -37.99 59.54 -26.78
N GLU A 334 -38.53 60.02 -27.88
CA GLU A 334 -39.91 60.51 -27.91
C GLU A 334 -40.85 59.32 -27.73
N LYS A 335 -41.62 59.33 -26.66
CA LYS A 335 -42.61 58.31 -26.31
C LYS A 335 -43.93 58.99 -25.99
N ASP A 336 -45.02 58.33 -26.37
CA ASP A 336 -46.35 58.73 -25.92
C ASP A 336 -46.58 58.21 -24.50
N VAL A 337 -46.90 59.12 -23.58
CA VAL A 337 -47.00 58.82 -22.15
C VAL A 337 -48.21 59.49 -21.53
N SER A 338 -48.65 58.98 -20.37
CA SER A 338 -49.53 59.69 -19.45
C SER A 338 -48.75 60.01 -18.18
N ALA A 339 -48.70 61.28 -17.81
CA ALA A 339 -48.07 61.72 -16.57
C ALA A 339 -49.15 62.06 -15.54
N ILE A 340 -48.95 61.56 -14.32
CA ILE A 340 -49.71 61.99 -13.13
C ILE A 340 -48.77 62.80 -12.25
N PHE A 341 -49.21 64.00 -11.88
CA PHE A 341 -48.66 64.72 -10.75
C PHE A 341 -49.62 64.62 -9.59
N LEU A 342 -49.11 64.17 -8.45
CA LEU A 342 -49.83 64.13 -7.18
C LEU A 342 -49.24 65.21 -6.29
N ASP A 343 -50.09 66.02 -5.68
CA ASP A 343 -49.70 67.11 -4.78
C ASP A 343 -50.61 67.10 -3.54
N ILE A 344 -50.05 67.27 -2.35
CA ILE A 344 -50.82 67.20 -1.10
C ILE A 344 -51.36 68.58 -0.76
N ALA A 345 -52.70 68.69 -0.73
CA ALA A 345 -53.35 69.95 -0.44
C ALA A 345 -53.02 70.44 0.98
N GLY A 346 -52.50 71.66 1.09
CA GLY A 346 -52.22 72.28 2.39
C GLY A 346 -50.98 71.75 3.10
N TYR A 347 -50.08 71.05 2.40
CA TYR A 347 -48.79 70.59 2.96
C TYR A 347 -48.01 71.70 3.67
N THR A 348 -47.96 72.91 3.09
CA THR A 348 -47.28 74.06 3.72
C THR A 348 -47.86 74.35 5.11
N ARG A 349 -49.19 74.31 5.26
CA ARG A 349 -49.85 74.53 6.57
C ARG A 349 -49.60 73.38 7.54
N LEU A 350 -49.60 72.13 7.05
CA LEU A 350 -49.26 70.96 7.86
C LEU A 350 -47.81 71.01 8.37
N SER A 351 -46.89 71.48 7.53
CA SER A 351 -45.46 71.63 7.86
C SER A 351 -45.16 72.74 8.87
N GLU A 352 -46.02 73.76 8.96
CA GLU A 352 -45.92 74.85 9.93
C GLU A 352 -46.50 74.49 11.30
N GLN A 353 -47.45 73.54 11.35
CA GLN A 353 -48.21 73.18 12.55
C GLN A 353 -47.68 71.94 13.28
N MET A 354 -46.83 71.14 12.63
CA MET A 354 -46.36 69.84 13.13
C MET A 354 -44.84 69.74 13.13
N ASP A 355 -44.28 68.87 13.97
CA ASP A 355 -42.85 68.56 13.93
C ASP A 355 -42.48 67.93 12.58
N THR A 356 -41.38 68.39 11.99
CA THR A 356 -40.92 67.95 10.65
C THR A 356 -40.75 66.43 10.56
N ARG A 357 -40.38 65.73 11.65
CA ARG A 357 -40.27 64.26 11.63
C ARG A 357 -41.63 63.58 11.62
N GLN A 358 -42.64 64.16 12.25
CA GLN A 358 -44.00 63.63 12.24
C GLN A 358 -44.66 63.78 10.86
N VAL A 359 -44.52 64.94 10.24
CA VAL A 359 -45.00 65.18 8.86
C VAL A 359 -44.32 64.24 7.88
N ASN A 360 -42.99 64.08 7.96
CA ASN A 360 -42.26 63.16 7.10
C ASN A 360 -42.69 61.70 7.27
N ARG A 361 -42.94 61.23 8.50
CA ARG A 361 -43.46 59.88 8.73
C ARG A 361 -44.86 59.68 8.14
N LEU A 362 -45.73 60.68 8.26
CA LEU A 362 -47.06 60.66 7.68
C LEU A 362 -46.97 60.58 6.15
N LEU A 363 -46.19 61.47 5.53
CA LEU A 363 -45.96 61.46 4.08
C LEU A 363 -45.39 60.13 3.59
N GLN A 364 -44.36 59.61 4.25
CA GLN A 364 -43.77 58.32 3.90
C GLN A 364 -44.83 57.21 3.95
N ARG A 365 -45.71 57.19 4.96
CA ARG A 365 -46.77 56.19 5.05
C ARG A 365 -47.76 56.26 3.88
N TYR A 366 -48.19 57.47 3.52
CA TYR A 366 -49.10 57.66 2.37
C TYR A 366 -48.40 57.28 1.06
N PHE A 367 -47.21 57.84 0.78
CA PHE A 367 -46.47 57.54 -0.44
C PHE A 367 -46.10 56.06 -0.57
N SER A 368 -45.67 55.40 0.51
CA SER A 368 -45.39 53.96 0.49
C SER A 368 -46.62 53.13 0.08
N SER A 369 -47.82 53.52 0.52
CA SER A 369 -49.06 52.82 0.10
C SER A 369 -49.39 53.04 -1.39
N PHE A 370 -48.93 54.15 -1.98
CA PHE A 370 -49.17 54.44 -3.39
C PHE A 370 -48.22 53.66 -4.31
N LEU A 371 -47.01 53.32 -3.84
CA LEU A 371 -46.01 52.64 -4.65
C LEU A 371 -46.53 51.31 -5.22
N GLU A 372 -47.20 50.50 -4.40
CA GLU A 372 -47.79 49.22 -4.82
C GLU A 372 -48.88 49.42 -5.87
N ILE A 373 -49.80 50.37 -5.63
CA ILE A 373 -50.87 50.72 -6.57
C ILE A 373 -50.31 51.21 -7.91
N ILE A 374 -49.30 52.09 -7.88
CA ILE A 374 -48.65 52.63 -9.06
C ILE A 374 -48.01 51.50 -9.87
N HIS A 375 -47.30 50.60 -9.20
CA HIS A 375 -46.65 49.44 -9.83
C HIS A 375 -47.68 48.48 -10.45
N ASP A 376 -48.77 48.16 -9.76
CA ASP A 376 -49.82 47.26 -10.24
C ASP A 376 -50.49 47.75 -11.52
N TYR A 377 -50.60 49.08 -11.68
CA TYR A 377 -51.08 49.72 -12.90
C TYR A 377 -49.95 50.08 -13.90
N GLN A 378 -48.76 49.51 -13.73
CA GLN A 378 -47.61 49.70 -14.64
C GLN A 378 -47.12 51.15 -14.75
N GLY A 379 -47.31 51.95 -13.71
CA GLY A 379 -46.68 53.26 -13.57
C GLY A 379 -45.27 53.15 -13.00
N ASP A 380 -44.40 54.08 -13.37
CA ASP A 380 -43.05 54.21 -12.82
C ASP A 380 -42.94 55.55 -12.07
N VAL A 381 -42.49 55.50 -10.82
CA VAL A 381 -42.28 56.72 -10.01
C VAL A 381 -40.99 57.36 -10.47
N ASN A 382 -41.13 58.52 -11.10
CA ASN A 382 -40.02 59.18 -11.75
C ASN A 382 -39.23 60.06 -10.78
N GLU A 383 -39.93 60.97 -10.10
CA GLU A 383 -39.33 61.94 -9.19
C GLU A 383 -40.25 62.22 -7.99
N THR A 384 -39.64 62.43 -6.82
CA THR A 384 -40.28 62.98 -5.63
C THR A 384 -39.99 64.48 -5.56
N ALA A 385 -41.00 65.32 -5.69
CA ALA A 385 -40.83 66.78 -5.65
C ALA A 385 -41.44 67.33 -4.36
N GLY A 386 -40.68 67.30 -3.26
CA GLY A 386 -41.14 67.76 -1.94
C GLY A 386 -42.31 66.90 -1.41
N ASP A 387 -43.51 67.44 -1.53
CA ASP A 387 -44.81 66.93 -1.11
C ASP A 387 -45.63 66.30 -2.24
N GLY A 388 -45.02 66.15 -3.41
CA GLY A 388 -45.65 65.53 -4.57
C GLY A 388 -44.87 64.36 -5.17
N LEU A 389 -45.61 63.55 -5.93
CA LEU A 389 -45.08 62.44 -6.71
C LEU A 389 -45.33 62.69 -8.19
N MET A 390 -44.33 62.43 -9.01
CA MET A 390 -44.48 62.35 -10.46
C MET A 390 -44.44 60.89 -10.90
N VAL A 391 -45.51 60.44 -11.55
CA VAL A 391 -45.64 59.08 -12.05
C VAL A 391 -45.80 59.12 -13.57
N ILE A 392 -45.01 58.31 -14.27
CA ILE A 392 -45.09 58.16 -15.72
C ILE A 392 -45.68 56.80 -16.05
N PHE A 393 -46.72 56.79 -16.87
CA PHE A 393 -47.27 55.60 -17.48
C PHE A 393 -46.86 55.59 -18.94
N GLN A 394 -46.14 54.55 -19.35
CA GLN A 394 -45.69 54.34 -20.71
C GLN A 394 -46.11 52.95 -21.18
N ASN A 395 -46.50 52.84 -22.43
CA ASN A 395 -46.79 51.54 -23.05
C ASN A 395 -46.43 51.60 -24.53
N ASP A 396 -45.49 50.77 -24.95
CA ASP A 396 -44.97 50.76 -26.34
C ASP A 396 -46.02 50.26 -27.36
N ARG A 397 -47.20 49.77 -26.92
CA ARG A 397 -48.22 49.16 -27.79
C ARG A 397 -49.48 50.00 -28.01
N SER A 398 -49.86 50.87 -27.07
CA SER A 398 -51.14 51.59 -27.14
C SER A 398 -51.15 52.90 -26.36
N SER A 399 -51.53 53.98 -27.05
CA SER A 399 -51.69 55.34 -26.49
C SER A 399 -52.88 55.49 -25.54
N THR A 400 -53.83 54.56 -25.62
CA THR A 400 -55.03 54.52 -24.76
C THR A 400 -54.76 53.77 -23.45
N GLU A 401 -53.96 52.70 -23.49
CA GLU A 401 -53.77 51.82 -22.34
C GLU A 401 -53.02 52.52 -21.19
N HIS A 402 -51.97 53.27 -21.50
CA HIS A 402 -51.25 54.04 -20.47
C HIS A 402 -52.13 55.15 -19.86
N ALA A 403 -53.05 55.74 -20.63
CA ALA A 403 -54.01 56.73 -20.11
C ALA A 403 -55.06 56.07 -19.21
N LEU A 404 -55.59 54.90 -19.58
CA LEU A 404 -56.50 54.13 -18.74
C LEU A 404 -55.84 53.71 -17.42
N ASN A 405 -54.60 53.24 -17.48
CA ASN A 405 -53.83 52.86 -16.30
C ASN A 405 -53.56 54.06 -15.39
N ALA A 406 -53.26 55.23 -15.96
CA ALA A 406 -53.11 56.46 -15.20
C ALA A 406 -54.41 56.83 -14.44
N ILE A 407 -55.56 56.80 -15.13
CA ILE A 407 -56.85 57.09 -14.48
C ILE A 407 -57.19 56.06 -13.40
N ARG A 408 -56.98 54.76 -13.66
CA ARG A 408 -57.24 53.69 -12.68
C ARG A 408 -56.35 53.82 -11.45
N SER A 409 -55.06 54.10 -11.67
CA SER A 409 -54.11 54.37 -10.59
C SER A 409 -54.53 55.59 -9.76
N ALA A 410 -54.92 56.70 -10.41
CA ALA A 410 -55.39 57.89 -9.69
C ALA A 410 -56.62 57.62 -8.82
N LEU A 411 -57.61 56.87 -9.33
CA LEU A 411 -58.80 56.47 -8.56
C LEU A 411 -58.44 55.56 -7.39
N ALA A 412 -57.56 54.57 -7.61
CA ALA A 412 -57.12 53.66 -6.57
C ALA A 412 -56.33 54.38 -5.47
N ILE A 413 -55.44 55.32 -5.84
CA ILE A 413 -54.71 56.18 -4.90
C ILE A 413 -55.68 57.05 -4.10
N GLN A 414 -56.68 57.66 -4.75
CA GLN A 414 -57.68 58.48 -4.06
C GLN A 414 -58.46 57.68 -3.01
N ARG A 415 -58.88 56.46 -3.38
CA ARG A 415 -59.54 55.53 -2.43
C ARG A 415 -58.62 55.15 -1.29
N GLN A 416 -57.34 54.86 -1.57
CA GLN A 416 -56.36 54.55 -0.53
C GLN A 416 -56.17 55.72 0.44
N VAL A 417 -56.19 56.96 -0.06
CA VAL A 417 -56.15 58.18 0.77
C VAL A 417 -57.38 58.27 1.66
N GLU A 418 -58.58 57.98 1.14
CA GLU A 418 -59.81 57.96 1.92
C GLU A 418 -59.76 56.91 3.05
N GLU A 419 -59.28 55.70 2.75
CA GLU A 419 -59.10 54.62 3.72
C GLU A 419 -58.07 55.00 4.81
N LEU A 420 -56.93 55.56 4.42
CA LEU A 420 -55.91 56.04 5.38
C LEU A 420 -56.42 57.21 6.23
N ASN A 421 -57.18 58.14 5.63
CA ASN A 421 -57.80 59.24 6.39
C ASN A 421 -58.81 58.72 7.43
N GLN A 422 -59.50 57.62 7.15
CA GLN A 422 -60.38 56.95 8.11
C GLN A 422 -59.56 56.25 9.22
N GLU A 423 -58.48 55.56 8.86
CA GLU A 423 -57.57 54.90 9.81
C GLU A 423 -56.96 55.92 10.79
N PHE A 424 -56.58 57.10 10.29
CA PHE A 424 -56.00 58.17 11.09
C PHE A 424 -57.03 59.17 11.65
N ALA A 425 -58.32 58.86 11.54
CA ALA A 425 -59.38 59.74 12.00
C ALA A 425 -59.22 60.06 13.49
N GLY A 426 -59.19 61.36 13.83
CA GLY A 426 -58.99 61.85 15.20
C GLY A 426 -57.54 61.95 15.66
N VAL A 427 -56.58 61.44 14.87
CA VAL A 427 -55.13 61.61 15.12
C VAL A 427 -54.55 62.72 14.24
N PHE A 428 -54.93 62.75 12.97
CA PHE A 428 -54.50 63.78 12.00
C PHE A 428 -55.71 64.39 11.28
N GLN A 429 -55.53 65.59 10.72
CA GLN A 429 -56.51 66.18 9.81
C GLN A 429 -56.54 65.38 8.50
N PRO A 430 -57.71 65.22 7.86
CA PRO A 430 -57.82 64.51 6.58
C PRO A 430 -56.90 65.13 5.52
N VAL A 431 -56.08 64.29 4.90
CA VAL A 431 -55.19 64.68 3.81
C VAL A 431 -55.98 64.66 2.51
N LEU A 432 -55.98 65.77 1.78
CA LEU A 432 -56.56 65.82 0.44
C LEU A 432 -55.43 65.76 -0.60
N LEU A 433 -55.64 64.97 -1.65
CA LEU A 433 -54.65 64.77 -2.70
C LEU A 433 -55.16 65.37 -4.01
N HIS A 434 -54.41 66.36 -4.52
CA HIS A 434 -54.65 66.97 -5.81
C HIS A 434 -53.91 66.17 -6.88
N MET A 435 -54.63 65.79 -7.94
CA MET A 435 -54.05 65.01 -9.02
C MET A 435 -54.28 65.65 -10.37
N GLY A 436 -53.21 65.79 -11.13
CA GLY A 436 -53.21 66.33 -12.48
C GLY A 436 -52.72 65.30 -13.48
N ILE A 437 -53.52 65.04 -14.52
CA ILE A 437 -53.22 64.02 -15.51
C ILE A 437 -53.19 64.62 -16.91
N ASN A 438 -52.12 64.38 -17.64
CA ASN A 438 -52.00 64.76 -19.04
C ASN A 438 -51.36 63.65 -19.86
N SER A 439 -51.79 63.51 -21.11
CA SER A 439 -51.33 62.47 -22.03
C SER A 439 -50.85 63.08 -23.34
N GLY A 440 -49.72 62.59 -23.85
CA GLY A 440 -49.11 63.08 -25.09
C GLY A 440 -47.64 62.69 -25.23
N PRO A 441 -46.99 63.14 -26.31
CA PRO A 441 -45.58 62.87 -26.56
C PRO A 441 -44.68 63.60 -25.54
N ALA A 442 -43.72 62.86 -24.99
CA ALA A 442 -42.65 63.36 -24.12
C ALA A 442 -41.33 62.65 -24.43
N LEU A 443 -40.21 63.33 -24.19
CA LEU A 443 -38.87 62.75 -24.26
C LEU A 443 -38.60 61.99 -22.96
N VAL A 444 -38.56 60.66 -23.02
CA VAL A 444 -38.28 59.78 -21.87
C VAL A 444 -36.91 59.15 -22.04
N GLY A 445 -36.06 59.28 -21.03
CA GLY A 445 -34.72 58.68 -21.02
C GLY A 445 -33.81 59.32 -19.98
N ALA A 446 -32.53 58.93 -19.98
CA ALA A 446 -31.58 59.52 -19.05
C ALA A 446 -31.06 60.86 -19.59
N SER A 447 -31.34 61.93 -18.83
CA SER A 447 -30.73 63.23 -19.02
C SER A 447 -29.35 63.24 -18.38
N LYS A 448 -28.32 63.58 -19.18
CA LYS A 448 -26.94 63.70 -18.72
C LYS A 448 -26.64 65.14 -18.34
N LEU A 449 -26.57 65.42 -17.04
CA LEU A 449 -26.11 66.70 -16.51
C LEU A 449 -24.60 66.63 -16.32
N THR A 450 -23.86 67.48 -17.02
CA THR A 450 -22.38 67.52 -16.92
C THR A 450 -21.95 68.72 -16.09
N SER A 451 -21.15 68.47 -15.06
CA SER A 451 -20.51 69.49 -14.22
C SER A 451 -19.01 69.22 -14.13
N SER A 452 -18.23 70.17 -13.62
CA SER A 452 -16.81 69.99 -13.29
C SER A 452 -16.55 68.85 -12.28
N ALA A 453 -17.57 68.46 -11.52
CA ALA A 453 -17.52 67.33 -10.58
C ALA A 453 -17.87 65.95 -11.19
N GLY A 454 -18.17 65.88 -12.50
CA GLY A 454 -18.51 64.66 -13.22
C GLY A 454 -19.94 64.61 -13.77
N PRO A 455 -20.29 63.59 -14.58
CA PRO A 455 -21.61 63.42 -15.15
C PRO A 455 -22.59 62.85 -14.11
N ARG A 456 -23.78 63.45 -14.00
CA ARG A 456 -24.93 62.89 -13.27
C ARG A 456 -26.02 62.53 -14.27
N TRP A 457 -26.52 61.31 -14.17
CA TRP A 457 -27.62 60.82 -15.00
C TRP A 457 -28.90 60.87 -14.18
N ILE A 458 -29.96 61.43 -14.76
CA ILE A 458 -31.31 61.43 -14.18
C ILE A 458 -32.23 60.85 -15.24
N PHE A 459 -32.82 59.69 -14.98
CA PHE A 459 -33.87 59.16 -15.83
C PHE A 459 -35.15 59.94 -15.55
N THR A 460 -35.65 60.64 -16.56
CA THR A 460 -36.82 61.51 -16.40
C THR A 460 -37.59 61.67 -17.71
N ALA A 461 -38.82 62.17 -17.64
CA ALA A 461 -39.59 62.59 -18.81
C ALA A 461 -39.58 64.11 -18.93
N LEU A 462 -39.31 64.62 -20.13
CA LEU A 462 -39.29 66.04 -20.46
C LEU A 462 -40.32 66.33 -21.54
N GLY A 463 -41.03 67.45 -21.38
CA GLY A 463 -41.89 67.98 -22.43
C GLY A 463 -43.05 68.81 -21.89
N PRO A 464 -43.79 69.50 -22.79
CA PRO A 464 -44.99 70.25 -22.42
C PRO A 464 -46.02 69.40 -21.68
N VAL A 465 -46.12 68.10 -22.02
CA VAL A 465 -47.08 67.17 -21.42
C VAL A 465 -46.90 67.04 -19.91
N ILE A 466 -45.64 66.90 -19.46
CA ILE A 466 -45.26 66.79 -18.05
C ILE A 466 -45.60 68.08 -17.30
N ASN A 467 -45.22 69.22 -17.86
CA ASN A 467 -45.48 70.53 -17.25
C ASN A 467 -46.98 70.80 -17.11
N VAL A 468 -47.78 70.47 -18.13
CA VAL A 468 -49.23 70.66 -18.09
C VAL A 468 -49.88 69.75 -17.05
N ALA A 469 -49.44 68.49 -16.90
CA ALA A 469 -49.92 67.61 -15.83
C ALA A 469 -49.66 68.19 -14.44
N ALA A 470 -48.45 68.72 -14.19
CA ALA A 470 -48.13 69.40 -12.93
C ALA A 470 -49.01 70.63 -12.67
N ARG A 471 -49.33 71.40 -13.72
CA ARG A 471 -50.25 72.54 -13.60
C ARG A 471 -51.69 72.10 -13.36
N MET A 472 -52.15 71.00 -13.96
CA MET A 472 -53.46 70.42 -13.65
C MET A 472 -53.60 70.07 -12.17
N ALA A 473 -52.54 69.50 -11.57
CA ALA A 473 -52.54 69.18 -10.14
C ALA A 473 -52.65 70.45 -9.29
N GLY A 474 -51.88 71.50 -9.63
CA GLY A 474 -51.93 72.77 -8.90
C GLY A 474 -53.25 73.56 -9.05
N GLU A 475 -54.04 73.29 -10.09
CA GLU A 475 -55.37 73.88 -10.32
C GLU A 475 -56.52 73.09 -9.67
N ALA A 476 -56.22 71.88 -9.18
CA ALA A 476 -57.20 71.05 -8.51
C ALA A 476 -57.51 71.62 -7.12
N THR A 477 -58.77 71.50 -6.73
CA THR A 477 -59.25 71.93 -5.42
C THR A 477 -60.03 70.79 -4.77
N GLY A 478 -59.98 70.66 -3.45
CA GLY A 478 -60.83 69.70 -2.73
C GLY A 478 -60.54 68.23 -3.04
N GLY A 479 -59.29 67.90 -3.41
CA GLY A 479 -58.90 66.52 -3.71
C GLY A 479 -59.29 66.04 -5.11
N GLU A 480 -59.54 66.95 -6.05
CA GLU A 480 -59.97 66.62 -7.41
C GLU A 480 -58.87 65.97 -8.26
N ILE A 481 -59.32 65.12 -9.20
CA ILE A 481 -58.50 64.59 -10.30
C ILE A 481 -58.87 65.39 -11.55
N LEU A 482 -57.95 66.25 -11.98
CA LEU A 482 -58.10 67.07 -13.19
C LEU A 482 -57.29 66.49 -14.34
N MET A 483 -57.82 66.62 -15.55
CA MET A 483 -57.15 66.21 -16.76
C MET A 483 -57.42 67.14 -17.94
N THR A 484 -56.55 67.08 -18.92
CA THR A 484 -56.67 67.80 -20.20
C THR A 484 -57.61 67.08 -21.17
N SER A 485 -57.99 67.76 -22.25
CA SER A 485 -58.70 67.13 -23.39
C SER A 485 -57.98 65.92 -23.97
N SER A 486 -56.65 65.95 -24.09
CA SER A 486 -55.88 64.85 -24.67
C SER A 486 -56.01 63.56 -23.86
N THR A 487 -56.10 63.66 -22.53
CA THR A 487 -56.36 62.50 -21.66
C THR A 487 -57.83 62.10 -21.72
N ALA A 488 -58.74 63.08 -21.63
CA ALA A 488 -60.18 62.85 -21.65
C ALA A 488 -60.64 62.11 -22.92
N GLU A 489 -60.08 62.44 -24.08
CA GLU A 489 -60.36 61.77 -25.35
C GLU A 489 -59.89 60.32 -25.37
N ARG A 490 -58.70 60.04 -24.82
CA ARG A 490 -58.12 58.69 -24.78
C ARG A 490 -58.90 57.74 -23.87
N VAL A 491 -59.55 58.26 -22.84
CA VAL A 491 -60.33 57.46 -21.87
C VAL A 491 -61.85 57.59 -22.05
N LYS A 492 -62.28 58.27 -23.12
CA LYS A 492 -63.69 58.49 -23.43
C LYS A 492 -64.41 57.15 -23.58
N GLY A 493 -65.55 57.02 -22.88
CA GLY A 493 -66.35 55.79 -22.88
C GLY A 493 -65.98 54.79 -21.78
N HIS A 494 -64.90 55.03 -21.02
CA HIS A 494 -64.53 54.21 -19.87
C HIS A 494 -64.85 54.88 -18.52
N PHE A 495 -64.88 56.22 -18.48
CA PHE A 495 -65.13 57.01 -17.29
C PHE A 495 -66.07 58.19 -17.58
N VAL A 496 -66.74 58.71 -16.56
CA VAL A 496 -67.56 59.91 -16.66
C VAL A 496 -66.72 61.12 -16.29
N LEU A 497 -66.76 62.13 -17.16
CA LEU A 497 -65.93 63.34 -17.06
C LEU A 497 -66.84 64.57 -17.07
N GLU A 498 -66.60 65.49 -16.14
CA GLU A 498 -67.25 66.80 -16.09
C GLU A 498 -66.37 67.82 -16.81
N ARG A 499 -66.92 68.54 -17.79
CA ARG A 499 -66.20 69.57 -18.54
C ARG A 499 -66.21 70.88 -17.74
N LEU A 500 -65.05 71.33 -17.27
CA LEU A 500 -64.92 72.56 -16.45
C LEU A 500 -64.64 73.83 -17.26
N GLY A 501 -64.60 73.73 -18.59
CA GLY A 501 -64.28 74.85 -19.49
C GLY A 501 -62.79 75.04 -19.75
N GLU A 502 -62.45 76.08 -20.50
CA GLU A 502 -61.08 76.43 -20.85
C GLU A 502 -60.43 77.25 -19.73
N ARG A 503 -59.23 76.86 -19.30
CA ARG A 503 -58.44 77.57 -18.30
C ARG A 503 -57.10 78.02 -18.87
N ARG A 504 -56.67 79.20 -18.44
CA ARG A 504 -55.33 79.72 -18.74
C ARG A 504 -54.35 79.27 -17.66
N LEU A 505 -53.42 78.41 -18.03
CA LEU A 505 -52.38 77.92 -17.10
C LEU A 505 -51.16 78.83 -17.15
N LYS A 506 -50.50 78.98 -16.01
CA LYS A 506 -49.25 79.75 -15.90
C LYS A 506 -48.18 79.16 -16.83
N ASN A 507 -47.62 79.99 -17.72
CA ASN A 507 -46.58 79.64 -18.69
C ASN A 507 -46.98 78.58 -19.73
N VAL A 508 -48.27 78.43 -20.01
CA VAL A 508 -48.79 77.69 -21.17
C VAL A 508 -49.40 78.70 -22.14
N ALA A 509 -49.01 78.62 -23.42
CA ALA A 509 -49.39 79.62 -24.42
C ALA A 509 -50.90 79.55 -24.75
N ASP A 510 -51.44 78.34 -24.84
CA ASP A 510 -52.82 78.08 -25.25
C ASP A 510 -53.76 77.89 -24.06
N LEU A 511 -55.04 78.19 -24.29
CA LEU A 511 -56.12 77.81 -23.38
C LEU A 511 -56.27 76.29 -23.38
N VAL A 512 -56.28 75.69 -22.19
CA VAL A 512 -56.39 74.24 -22.04
C VAL A 512 -57.79 73.89 -21.57
N GLN A 513 -58.46 73.01 -22.30
CA GLN A 513 -59.76 72.48 -21.90
C GLN A 513 -59.57 71.50 -20.74
N VAL A 514 -60.16 71.82 -19.59
CA VAL A 514 -60.05 71.02 -18.37
C VAL A 514 -61.27 70.13 -18.18
N TYR A 515 -61.03 68.91 -17.75
CA TYR A 515 -62.03 67.93 -17.34
C TYR A 515 -61.75 67.47 -15.93
N ARG A 516 -62.80 67.26 -15.15
CA ARG A 516 -62.75 66.62 -13.83
C ARG A 516 -63.24 65.19 -13.95
N LEU A 517 -62.52 64.25 -13.36
CA LEU A 517 -62.97 62.87 -13.22
C LEU A 517 -64.04 62.78 -12.14
N ILE A 518 -65.19 62.17 -12.45
CA ILE A 518 -66.23 61.90 -11.46
C ILE A 518 -66.02 60.49 -10.88
N GLN A 519 -66.01 60.38 -9.55
CA GLN A 519 -65.80 59.11 -8.86
C GLN A 519 -67.01 58.16 -9.02
N PRO A 520 -66.77 56.84 -9.09
CA PRO A 520 -67.82 55.83 -8.90
C PRO A 520 -68.51 55.98 -7.54
N GLY A 521 -69.82 56.25 -7.52
CA GLY A 521 -70.64 56.46 -6.32
C GLY A 521 -71.19 57.89 -6.17
N VAL A 522 -70.60 58.88 -6.84
CA VAL A 522 -71.18 60.24 -6.94
C VAL A 522 -72.31 60.31 -7.97
N TYR A 523 -72.32 59.37 -8.93
CA TYR A 523 -73.33 59.24 -9.98
C TYR A 523 -74.77 59.18 -9.46
N ASP A 524 -75.00 58.47 -8.35
CA ASP A 524 -76.34 58.31 -7.79
C ASP A 524 -76.89 59.60 -7.15
N ARG A 525 -76.02 60.53 -6.71
CA ARG A 525 -76.44 61.81 -6.12
C ARG A 525 -76.69 62.90 -7.15
N VAL A 526 -75.99 62.90 -8.28
CA VAL A 526 -76.13 63.95 -9.32
C VAL A 526 -77.42 63.75 -10.13
N VAL A 527 -77.83 62.51 -10.38
CA VAL A 527 -79.04 62.21 -11.17
C VAL A 527 -80.34 62.46 -10.39
N GLN A 528 -80.32 62.43 -9.05
CA GLN A 528 -81.52 62.68 -8.23
C GLN A 528 -81.80 64.16 -7.91
N GLY A 529 -80.94 65.09 -8.35
CA GLY A 529 -81.06 66.52 -8.08
C GLY A 529 -81.42 67.40 -9.29
N GLY A 530 -81.87 66.81 -10.40
CA GLY A 530 -82.27 67.50 -11.63
C GLY A 530 -83.78 67.70 -11.75
#